data_AF-A0A2E1YTT2-F1
#
_entry.id   AF-A0A2E1YTT2-F1
#
_cell.length_a   1.000
_cell.length_b   1.000
_cell.length_c   1.000
_cell.angle_alpha   90.00
_cell.angle_beta   90.00
_cell.angle_gamma   90.00
#
_symmetry.space_group_name_H-M   'P 1'
#
loop_
_entity.id
_entity.type
_entity.pdbx_description
1 polymer ?
#
loop_
_entity_poly.entity_id
_entity_poly.type
_entity_poly.pdbx_seq_one_letter_code
_entity_poly.pdbx_strand_id
1 'polypeptide(L)'
;MDSNLIDKMKLNLDNNLINKKNKINNQSSLEEVAQEFESLYVFQMLKSARKAKLADDILGNKAFETYQGLLDQEYSKKLAGAQNFGIAEALLRQFGKGKITK
;
A
#
# COMPACT_ATOMS: atom_id res chain seq x y z
N MET A 1 -3.87 -22.88 -23.31
CA MET A 1 -3.76 -22.48 -21.88
C MET A 1 -4.33 -21.09 -21.79
N ASP A 2 -5.62 -21.00 -21.49
CA ASP A 2 -6.37 -19.74 -21.59
C ASP A 2 -6.07 -18.88 -20.37
N SER A 3 -5.38 -17.77 -20.60
CA SER A 3 -5.16 -16.76 -19.56
C SER A 3 -6.51 -16.16 -19.16
N ASN A 4 -6.96 -16.47 -17.95
CA ASN A 4 -8.24 -16.00 -17.43
C ASN A 4 -8.22 -14.47 -17.28
N LEU A 5 -9.38 -13.82 -17.48
CA LEU A 5 -9.54 -12.37 -17.37
C LEU A 5 -9.08 -11.84 -15.99
N ILE A 6 -9.25 -12.66 -14.94
CA ILE A 6 -8.79 -12.40 -13.57
C ILE A 6 -7.27 -12.33 -13.51
N ASP A 7 -6.56 -13.21 -14.23
CA ASP A 7 -5.09 -13.23 -14.24
C ASP A 7 -4.54 -12.03 -15.00
N LYS A 8 -5.22 -11.57 -16.06
CA LYS A 8 -4.88 -10.34 -16.78
C LYS A 8 -5.07 -9.10 -15.92
N MET A 9 -6.14 -9.04 -15.11
CA MET A 9 -6.33 -7.95 -14.16
C MET A 9 -5.25 -7.96 -13.09
N LYS A 10 -4.96 -9.10 -12.45
CA LYS A 10 -3.86 -9.24 -11.47
C LYS A 10 -2.52 -8.76 -12.03
N LEU A 11 -2.16 -9.23 -13.22
CA LEU A 11 -0.95 -8.82 -13.92
C LEU A 11 -0.91 -7.29 -14.16
N ASN A 12 -2.04 -6.65 -14.47
CA ASN A 12 -2.09 -5.21 -14.72
C ASN A 12 -2.03 -4.37 -13.42
N LEU A 13 -2.60 -4.87 -12.32
CA LEU A 13 -2.45 -4.28 -10.99
C LEU A 13 -0.98 -4.35 -10.54
N ASP A 14 -0.36 -5.53 -10.66
CA ASP A 14 1.05 -5.74 -10.32
C ASP A 14 1.96 -4.86 -11.19
N ASN A 15 1.70 -4.80 -12.50
CA ASN A 15 2.45 -3.92 -13.41
C ASN A 15 2.28 -2.43 -13.08
N ASN A 16 1.12 -1.97 -12.61
CA ASN A 16 0.97 -0.59 -12.14
C ASN A 16 1.71 -0.30 -10.84
N LEU A 17 1.77 -1.27 -9.92
CA LEU A 17 2.59 -1.18 -8.70
C LEU A 17 4.09 -1.19 -9.03
N ILE A 18 4.51 -2.02 -10.00
CA ILE A 18 5.90 -2.11 -10.50
C ILE A 18 6.30 -0.85 -11.28
N ASN A 19 5.42 -0.31 -12.12
CA ASN A 19 5.67 0.94 -12.84
C ASN A 19 5.68 2.15 -11.90
N LYS A 20 4.90 2.12 -10.80
CA LYS A 20 5.03 3.10 -9.71
C LYS A 20 6.39 2.96 -9.00
N LYS A 21 6.87 1.73 -8.78
CA LYS A 21 8.24 1.44 -8.31
C LYS A 21 9.34 2.02 -9.22
N ASN A 22 9.17 1.96 -10.54
CA ASN A 22 10.09 2.57 -11.51
C ASN A 22 10.01 4.11 -11.57
N LYS A 23 8.93 4.69 -11.03
CA LYS A 23 8.79 6.13 -10.80
C LYS A 23 9.35 6.58 -9.46
N ILE A 24 9.85 5.66 -8.63
CA ILE A 24 10.84 5.96 -7.60
C ILE A 24 12.16 6.16 -8.35
N ASN A 25 12.24 7.28 -9.06
CA ASN A 25 13.48 7.84 -9.55
C ASN A 25 14.48 7.89 -8.38
N ASN A 26 15.79 7.79 -8.65
CA ASN A 26 16.86 8.10 -7.67
C ASN A 26 16.81 9.57 -7.14
N GLN A 27 15.70 10.26 -7.37
CA GLN A 27 15.39 11.65 -7.07
C GLN A 27 14.12 11.80 -6.22
N SER A 28 13.37 10.72 -5.90
CA SER A 28 12.22 10.84 -4.99
C SER A 28 12.68 11.37 -3.64
N SER A 29 11.97 12.36 -3.11
CA SER A 29 12.32 12.92 -1.81
C SER A 29 12.10 11.88 -0.71
N LEU A 30 12.89 11.97 0.38
CA LEU A 30 12.69 11.12 1.56
C LEU A 30 11.25 11.26 2.11
N GLU A 31 10.66 12.44 1.94
CA GLU A 31 9.28 12.76 2.27
C GLU A 31 8.28 11.94 1.45
N GLU A 32 8.38 11.92 0.13
CA GLU A 32 7.52 11.11 -0.74
C GLU A 32 7.59 9.62 -0.39
N VAL A 33 8.80 9.09 -0.19
CA VAL A 33 9.00 7.68 0.16
C VAL A 33 8.40 7.36 1.53
N ALA A 34 8.54 8.27 2.50
CA ALA A 34 7.98 8.09 3.84
C ALA A 34 6.44 8.13 3.85
N GLN A 35 5.83 9.02 3.07
CA GLN A 35 4.38 9.08 2.90
C GLN A 35 3.85 7.80 2.22
N GLU A 36 4.54 7.30 1.20
CA GLU A 36 4.17 6.03 0.57
C GLU A 36 4.30 4.85 1.53
N PHE A 37 5.34 4.83 2.36
CA PHE A 37 5.50 3.81 3.37
C PHE A 37 4.37 3.82 4.40
N GLU A 38 3.94 5.00 4.86
CA GLU A 38 2.80 5.11 5.76
C GLU A 38 1.51 4.56 5.13
N SER A 39 1.27 4.83 3.84
CA SER A 39 0.13 4.25 3.12
C SER A 39 0.18 2.71 3.03
N LEU A 40 1.37 2.13 2.90
CA LEU A 40 1.57 0.68 2.92
C LEU A 40 1.35 0.10 4.31
N TYR A 41 1.79 0.80 5.35
CA TYR A 41 1.56 0.40 6.72
C TYR A 41 0.06 0.37 7.05
N VAL A 42 -0.68 1.42 6.69
CA VAL A 42 -2.13 1.48 6.88
C VAL A 42 -2.82 0.36 6.10
N PHE A 43 -2.39 0.07 4.87
CA PHE A 43 -2.90 -1.07 4.10
C PHE A 43 -2.70 -2.39 4.85
N GLN A 44 -1.50 -2.61 5.39
CA GLN A 44 -1.20 -3.82 6.15
C GLN A 44 -1.99 -3.88 7.46
N MET A 45 -2.25 -2.74 8.10
CA MET A 45 -3.12 -2.65 9.28
C MET A 45 -4.55 -3.07 8.93
N LEU A 46 -5.15 -2.49 7.88
CA LEU A 46 -6.50 -2.83 7.41
C LEU A 46 -6.61 -4.32 7.06
N LYS A 47 -5.62 -4.84 6.33
CA LYS A 47 -5.54 -6.26 5.97
C LYS A 47 -5.45 -7.14 7.22
N SER A 48 -4.66 -6.76 8.22
CA SER A 48 -4.52 -7.51 9.47
C SER A 48 -5.81 -7.48 10.29
N ALA A 49 -6.47 -6.33 10.38
CA ALA A 49 -7.75 -6.19 11.06
C ALA A 49 -8.83 -7.07 10.41
N ARG A 50 -8.90 -7.10 9.07
CA ARG A 50 -9.79 -8.00 8.34
C ARG A 50 -9.36 -9.46 8.38
N LYS A 51 -8.11 -9.80 8.70
CA LYS A 51 -7.71 -11.19 8.93
C LYS A 51 -8.13 -11.70 10.30
N ALA A 52 -8.27 -10.81 11.29
CA ALA A 52 -8.73 -11.11 12.64
C ALA A 52 -10.26 -11.39 12.72
N LYS A 53 -10.87 -11.92 11.66
CA LYS A 53 -12.30 -12.27 11.59
C LYS A 53 -12.62 -13.30 12.68
N LEU A 54 -13.75 -13.13 13.35
CA LEU A 54 -14.24 -14.09 14.35
C LEU A 54 -14.97 -15.29 13.74
N ALA A 55 -15.34 -15.21 12.46
CA ALA A 55 -16.04 -16.25 11.73
C ALA A 55 -15.54 -16.34 10.29
N ASP A 56 -15.69 -17.52 9.70
CA ASP A 56 -15.42 -17.72 8.28
C ASP A 56 -16.42 -16.96 7.41
N ASP A 57 -15.93 -16.50 6.26
CA ASP A 57 -16.70 -15.67 5.35
C ASP A 57 -17.70 -16.52 4.57
N ILE A 58 -18.97 -16.50 4.99
CA ILE A 58 -20.07 -17.24 4.35
C ILE A 58 -20.32 -16.73 2.92
N LEU A 59 -19.91 -15.49 2.61
CA LEU A 59 -20.05 -14.86 1.29
C LEU A 59 -18.71 -14.75 0.54
N GLY A 60 -17.65 -15.36 1.09
CA GLY A 60 -16.28 -15.21 0.60
C GLY A 60 -16.08 -15.92 -0.73
N ASN A 61 -15.76 -15.16 -1.77
CA ASN A 61 -15.25 -15.70 -3.02
C ASN A 61 -14.00 -14.93 -3.49
N LYS A 62 -13.20 -15.54 -4.36
CA LYS A 62 -11.93 -14.96 -4.85
C LYS A 62 -12.09 -13.59 -5.52
N ALA A 63 -13.22 -13.33 -6.17
CA ALA A 63 -13.50 -12.04 -6.79
C ALA A 63 -13.78 -10.96 -5.74
N PHE A 64 -14.53 -11.31 -4.69
CA PHE A 64 -14.79 -10.45 -3.54
C PHE A 64 -13.49 -10.11 -2.79
N GLU A 65 -12.63 -11.10 -2.52
CA GLU A 65 -11.31 -10.86 -1.90
C GLU A 65 -10.44 -9.90 -2.72
N THR A 66 -10.47 -10.05 -4.05
CA THR A 66 -9.72 -9.17 -4.95
C THR A 66 -10.26 -7.74 -4.92
N TYR A 67 -11.58 -7.58 -4.99
CA TYR A 67 -12.23 -6.27 -4.88
C TYR A 67 -11.96 -5.61 -3.52
N GLN A 68 -12.03 -6.39 -2.44
CA GLN A 68 -11.75 -5.91 -1.09
C GLN A 68 -10.29 -5.46 -0.93
N GLY A 69 -9.33 -6.20 -1.52
CA GLY A 69 -7.93 -5.79 -1.54
C GLY A 69 -7.70 -4.48 -2.31
N LEU A 70 -8.39 -4.28 -3.43
CA LEU A 70 -8.36 -3.02 -4.17
C LEU A 70 -8.95 -1.86 -3.38
N LEU A 71 -10.09 -2.10 -2.72
CA LEU A 71 -10.73 -1.11 -1.86
C LEU A 71 -9.81 -0.70 -0.70
N ASP A 72 -9.19 -1.68 -0.04
CA ASP A 72 -8.25 -1.44 1.06
C ASP A 72 -7.03 -0.62 0.61
N GLN A 73 -6.56 -0.81 -0.62
CA GLN A 73 -5.47 -0.02 -1.19
C GLN A 73 -5.86 1.45 -1.41
N GLU A 74 -7.07 1.72 -1.90
CA GLU A 74 -7.54 3.11 -2.07
C GLU A 74 -7.85 3.76 -0.73
N TYR A 75 -8.40 3.00 0.21
CA TYR A 75 -8.61 3.47 1.58
C TYR A 75 -7.28 3.77 2.27
N SER A 76 -6.26 2.93 2.11
CA SER A 76 -4.97 3.18 2.78
C SER A 76 -4.30 4.46 2.28
N LYS A 77 -4.36 4.76 0.98
CA LYS A 77 -3.86 6.02 0.41
C LYS A 77 -4.63 7.23 0.97
N LYS A 78 -5.97 7.15 0.99
CA LYS A 78 -6.80 8.22 1.54
C LYS A 78 -6.59 8.43 3.03
N LEU A 79 -6.50 7.35 3.80
CA LEU A 79 -6.34 7.41 5.25
C LEU A 79 -4.95 7.89 5.65
N ALA A 80 -3.88 7.44 5.00
CA ALA A 80 -2.54 7.95 5.27
C ALA A 80 -2.39 9.45 4.92
N GLY A 81 -3.12 9.93 3.90
CA GLY A 81 -3.14 11.37 3.58
C GLY A 81 -4.08 12.20 4.47
N ALA A 82 -5.19 11.63 4.92
CA ALA A 82 -6.20 12.33 5.72
C ALA A 82 -5.90 12.32 7.22
N GLN A 83 -5.24 11.26 7.70
CA GLN A 83 -4.83 11.12 9.08
C GLN A 83 -3.34 10.88 9.17
N ASN A 84 -2.71 11.66 10.04
CA ASN A 84 -1.30 11.54 10.32
C ASN A 84 -1.08 10.48 11.40
N PHE A 85 -0.49 9.34 11.02
CA PHE A 85 -0.14 8.27 11.95
C PHE A 85 1.27 8.44 12.54
N GLY A 86 2.00 9.48 12.13
CA GLY A 86 3.31 9.83 12.66
C GLY A 86 4.45 8.97 12.11
N ILE A 87 4.17 8.04 11.19
CA ILE A 87 5.15 7.08 10.70
C ILE A 87 6.04 7.77 9.66
N ALA A 88 5.44 8.55 8.77
CA ALA A 88 6.19 9.31 7.79
C ALA A 88 7.17 10.30 8.48
N GLU A 89 6.71 11.01 9.51
CA GLU A 89 7.49 11.95 10.31
C GLU A 89 8.59 11.24 11.12
N ALA A 90 8.30 10.05 11.65
CA ALA A 90 9.29 9.24 12.33
C ALA A 90 10.41 8.82 11.38
N LEU A 91 10.08 8.42 10.15
CA LEU A 91 11.05 8.12 9.11
C LEU A 91 11.85 9.36 8.73
N LEU A 92 11.21 10.52 8.57
CA LEU A 92 11.90 11.77 8.25
C LEU A 92 12.84 12.20 9.37
N ARG A 93 12.43 12.05 10.63
CA ARG A 93 13.26 12.35 11.79
C ARG A 93 14.46 11.40 11.90
N GLN A 94 14.27 10.13 11.56
CA GLN A 94 15.31 9.11 11.65
C GLN A 94 16.33 9.21 10.51
N PHE A 95 15.85 9.36 9.28
CA PHE A 95 16.67 9.31 8.07
C PHE A 95 17.02 10.69 7.51
N GLY A 96 16.24 11.74 7.82
CA GLY A 96 16.48 13.11 7.37
C GLY A 96 17.62 13.81 8.10
N LYS A 97 17.92 13.40 9.35
CA LYS A 97 19.09 13.89 10.11
C LYS A 97 20.43 13.52 9.50
N GLY A 98 20.47 12.59 8.54
CA GLY A 98 21.69 12.25 7.79
C GLY A 98 22.16 13.33 6.81
N LYS A 99 21.34 14.36 6.51
CA LYS A 99 21.69 15.44 5.58
C LYS A 99 22.29 16.70 6.23
N ILE A 100 22.52 16.72 7.56
CA ILE A 100 22.93 17.95 8.28
C ILE A 100 24.35 17.90 8.88
N THR A 101 25.21 16.98 8.48
CA THR A 101 26.59 16.95 9.00
C THR A 101 27.62 16.83 7.89
N LYS A 102 28.25 17.99 7.65
CA LYS A 102 29.48 18.32 6.90
C LYS A 102 29.37 18.61 5.41
#